data_AF-A0A9X2WKD9-F1
#
_entry.id   AF-A0A9X2WKD9-F1
#
_cell.length_a   1.000
_cell.length_b   1.000
_cell.length_c   1.000
_cell.angle_alpha   90.00
_cell.angle_beta   90.00
_cell.angle_gamma   90.00
#
_symmetry.space_group_name_H-M   'P 1'
#
loop_
_entity.id
_entity.type
_entity.pdbx_description
1 polymer ?
#
loop_
_entity_poly.entity_id
_entity_poly.type
_entity_poly.pdbx_seq_one_letter_code
_entity_poly.pdbx_strand_id
1 'polypeptide(L)' 'MSISNAKRWNELCELQIMTMNNLANQFPERREHLSTISSGWRSMQQQLLQNKVPSLK' A
#
# COMPACT_ATOMS: atom_id res chain seq x y z
N MET A 1 8.70 21.62 -4.49
CA MET A 1 7.96 20.66 -5.34
C MET A 1 8.06 19.25 -4.74
N SER A 2 7.32 18.95 -3.68
CA SER A 2 7.41 17.66 -2.96
C SER A 2 6.05 16.97 -2.74
N ILE A 3 4.95 17.65 -3.07
CA ILE A 3 3.58 17.17 -2.85
C ILE A 3 3.12 16.17 -3.95
N SER A 4 3.74 16.21 -5.13
CA SER A 4 3.42 15.34 -6.29
C SER A 4 3.65 13.86 -6.01
N ASN A 5 4.78 13.52 -5.38
CA ASN A 5 5.17 12.13 -5.23
C ASN A 5 4.37 11.44 -4.12
N ALA A 6 4.14 12.11 -2.99
CA ALA A 6 3.37 11.54 -1.88
C ALA A 6 1.94 11.18 -2.31
N LYS A 7 1.28 12.06 -3.07
CA LYS A 7 -0.07 11.79 -3.61
C LYS A 7 -0.07 10.58 -4.54
N ARG A 8 0.87 10.51 -5.48
CA ARG A 8 0.95 9.40 -6.44
C ARG A 8 1.31 8.08 -5.77
N TRP A 9 2.18 8.11 -4.76
CA TRP A 9 2.49 6.94 -3.95
C TRP A 9 1.30 6.49 -3.10
N ASN A 10 0.48 7.42 -2.59
CA ASN A 10 -0.76 7.08 -1.90
C ASN A 10 -1.76 6.37 -2.84
N GLU A 11 -1.96 6.91 -4.05
CA GLU A 11 -2.82 6.29 -5.08
C GLU A 11 -2.35 4.88 -5.45
N LEU A 12 -1.03 4.66 -5.58
CA LEU A 12 -0.46 3.33 -5.82
C LEU A 12 -0.70 2.38 -4.65
N CYS A 13 -0.56 2.84 -3.41
CA CYS A 13 -0.85 2.01 -2.23
C CYS A 13 -2.33 1.56 -2.22
N GLU A 14 -3.26 2.48 -2.51
CA GLU A 14 -4.69 2.17 -2.59
C GLU A 14 -4.99 1.12 -3.67
N LEU A 15 -4.42 1.28 -4.86
CA LEU A 15 -4.58 0.33 -5.97
C LEU A 15 -4.07 -1.07 -5.59
N GLN A 16 -2.91 -1.15 -4.95
CA GLN A 16 -2.33 -2.42 -4.52
C GLN A 16 -3.17 -3.08 -3.42
N ILE A 17 -3.65 -2.31 -2.43
CA ILE A 17 -4.54 -2.81 -1.38
C ILE A 17 -5.82 -3.38 -2.00
N MET A 18 -6.46 -2.66 -2.92
CA MET A 18 -7.65 -3.15 -3.63
C MET A 18 -7.36 -4.44 -4.40
N THR A 19 -6.24 -4.50 -5.11
CA THR A 19 -5.83 -5.68 -5.88
C THR A 19 -5.64 -6.89 -4.96
N MET A 20 -4.93 -6.72 -3.84
CA MET A 20 -4.71 -7.80 -2.87
C MET A 20 -6.02 -8.29 -2.25
N ASN A 21 -6.95 -7.37 -1.92
CA ASN A 21 -8.26 -7.76 -1.38
C ASN A 21 -9.09 -8.53 -2.41
N ASN A 22 -9.07 -8.10 -3.68
CA ASN A 22 -9.76 -8.80 -4.76
C ASN A 22 -9.20 -10.21 -4.97
N LEU A 23 -7.86 -10.34 -4.99
CA LEU A 23 -7.20 -11.64 -5.07
C LEU A 23 -7.52 -12.52 -3.85
N ALA A 24 -7.57 -11.95 -2.65
CA ALA A 24 -7.88 -12.69 -1.42
C ALA A 24 -9.34 -13.18 -1.38
N ASN A 25 -10.23 -12.57 -2.16
CA ASN A 25 -11.60 -13.03 -2.34
C ASN A 25 -11.71 -14.12 -3.43
N GLN A 26 -10.87 -14.06 -4.46
CA GLN A 26 -10.84 -15.06 -5.54
C GLN A 26 -10.06 -16.32 -5.16
N PHE A 27 -9.05 -16.20 -4.30
CA PHE A 27 -8.16 -17.28 -3.85
C PHE A 27 -8.17 -17.36 -2.31
N PRO A 28 -9.22 -17.93 -1.70
CA PRO A 28 -9.36 -18.01 -0.24
C PRO A 28 -8.17 -18.73 0.43
N GLU A 29 -7.58 -19.71 -0.24
CA GLU A 29 -6.42 -20.46 0.21
C GLU A 29 -5.15 -19.61 0.34
N ARG A 30 -5.10 -18.44 -0.30
CA ARG A 30 -3.99 -17.47 -0.22
C ARG A 30 -4.35 -16.23 0.59
N ARG A 31 -5.54 -16.17 1.18
CA ARG A 31 -6.09 -14.97 1.84
C ARG A 31 -5.16 -14.44 2.95
N GLU A 32 -4.60 -15.31 3.78
CA GLU A 32 -3.71 -14.89 4.88
C GLU A 32 -2.44 -14.21 4.35
N HIS A 33 -1.82 -14.81 3.33
CA HIS A 33 -0.64 -14.27 2.67
C HIS A 33 -0.93 -12.92 1.99
N LEU A 34 -2.04 -12.83 1.25
CA LEU A 34 -2.46 -11.60 0.57
C LEU A 34 -2.87 -10.50 1.56
N SER A 35 -3.46 -10.86 2.69
CA SER A 35 -3.76 -9.93 3.80
C SER A 35 -2.48 -9.37 4.43
N THR A 36 -1.44 -10.20 4.56
CA THR A 36 -0.12 -9.77 5.05
C THR A 36 0.50 -8.76 4.10
N ILE A 37 0.48 -9.03 2.79
CA ILE A 37 0.97 -8.09 1.76
C ILE A 37 0.16 -6.78 1.80
N SER A 38 -1.16 -6.87 1.85
CA SER A 38 -2.04 -5.69 1.97
C SER A 38 -1.72 -4.86 3.22
N SER A 39 -1.37 -5.50 4.34
CA SER A 39 -1.02 -4.81 5.58
C SER A 39 0.31 -4.05 5.46
N GLY A 40 1.27 -4.58 4.69
CA GLY A 40 2.49 -3.88 4.31
C GLY A 40 2.22 -2.60 3.51
N TRP A 41 1.35 -2.68 2.50
CA TRP A 41 0.93 -1.50 1.72
C TRP A 41 0.21 -0.46 2.56
N ARG A 42 -0.66 -0.87 3.50
CA ARG A 42 -1.30 0.06 4.45
C ARG A 42 -0.28 0.76 5.34
N SER A 43 0.72 0.03 5.81
CA SER A 43 1.80 0.60 6.64
C SER A 43 2.62 1.62 5.85
N MET A 44 2.96 1.32 4.60
CA MET A 44 3.64 2.26 3.70
C MET A 44 2.80 3.51 3.43
N GLN A 45 1.50 3.34 3.16
CA GLN A 45 0.56 4.44 2.97
C GLN A 45 0.52 5.37 4.19
N GLN A 46 0.46 4.81 5.39
CA GLN A 46 0.49 5.58 6.63
C GLN A 46 1.82 6.34 6.81
N GLN A 47 2.96 5.72 6.46
CA GLN A 47 4.27 6.40 6.52
C GLN A 47 4.37 7.57 5.54
N LEU A 48 3.81 7.41 4.33
CA LEU A 48 3.73 8.46 3.31
C LEU A 48 2.88 9.65 3.80
N LEU A 49 1.70 9.38 4.36
CA LEU A 49 0.80 10.42 4.88
C LEU A 49 1.35 11.14 6.11
N GLN A 50 2.17 10.45 6.93
CA GLN A 50 2.85 11.06 8.07
C GLN A 50 4.10 11.86 7.68
N ASN A 51 4.40 12.02 6.37
CA ASN A 51 5.65 12.61 5.86
C ASN A 51 6.94 11.95 6.43
N LYS A 52 6.83 10.72 6.94
CA LYS A 52 7.97 9.91 7.40
C LYS A 52 8.58 9.10 6.25
N VAL A 53 8.54 9.67 5.05
CA VAL A 53 9.25 9.07 3.92
C VAL A 53 10.73 9.29 4.18
N PRO A 54 11.56 8.25 4.31
CA PRO A 54 12.99 8.45 4.38
C PRO A 54 13.39 9.19 3.11
N SER A 55 13.96 10.39 3.27
CA SER A 55 14.64 11.05 2.17
C SER A 55 15.69 10.09 1.66
N LEU A 56 15.49 9.52 0.47
CA LEU A 56 16.55 8.79 -0.23
C LEU A 56 17.65 9.82 -0.47
N LYS A 57 18.71 9.75 0.35
CA LYS A 57 19.96 10.49 0.17
C LYS A 57 20.78 9.83 -0.92
#